data_AF-A0A838FRV5-F1
#
_entry.id   AF-A0A838FRV5-F1
#
_cell.length_a   1.000
_cell.length_b   1.000
_cell.length_c   1.000
_cell.angle_alpha   90.00
_cell.angle_beta   90.00
_cell.angle_gamma   90.00
#
_symmetry.space_group_name_H-M   'P 1'
#
loop_
_entity.id
_entity.type
_entity.pdbx_description
1 polymer ?
#
loop_
_entity_poly.entity_id
_entity_poly.type
_entity_poly.pdbx_seq_one_letter_code
_entity_poly.pdbx_strand_id
1 'polypeptide(L)'
;AYGVLTFAHAMTSKEALNLLSIIKLGVDLGAFPEDRRLPIDELFIDTQPAHLQKSSQQKLNADERDELRAQIIRDRLRLFPKPDISKVARESANGSTSEPQTNE
;
A
#
# COMPACT_ATOMS: atom_id res chain seq x y z
N ALA A 1 -3.78 6.45 -6.81
CA ALA A 1 -3.94 5.18 -6.08
C ALA A 1 -4.68 5.34 -4.74
N TYR A 2 -4.17 6.12 -3.79
CA TYR A 2 -4.72 6.23 -2.43
C TYR A 2 -6.22 6.51 -2.36
N GLY A 3 -6.72 7.50 -3.12
CA GLY A 3 -8.17 7.81 -3.16
C GLY A 3 -9.02 6.63 -3.63
N VAL A 4 -8.59 5.92 -4.68
CA VAL A 4 -9.33 4.75 -5.17
C VAL A 4 -9.39 3.66 -4.11
N LEU A 5 -8.26 3.33 -3.49
CA LEU A 5 -8.21 2.28 -2.46
C LEU A 5 -8.99 2.62 -1.18
N THR A 6 -9.19 3.91 -0.87
CA THR A 6 -9.91 4.36 0.33
C THR A 6 -11.42 4.51 0.13
N PHE A 7 -11.90 4.61 -1.12
CA PHE A 7 -13.32 4.85 -1.43
C PHE A 7 -13.99 3.84 -2.37
N ALA A 8 -13.23 3.08 -3.17
CA ALA A 8 -13.82 2.12 -4.10
C ALA A 8 -14.60 1.04 -3.36
N HIS A 9 -15.81 0.69 -3.83
CA HIS A 9 -16.68 -0.31 -3.20
C HIS A 9 -16.47 -1.74 -3.69
N ALA A 10 -15.95 -1.91 -4.90
CA ALA A 10 -15.53 -3.19 -5.47
C ALA A 10 -14.24 -2.96 -6.27
N MET A 11 -13.35 -3.95 -6.29
CA MET A 11 -12.15 -3.91 -7.13
C MET A 11 -11.64 -5.30 -7.46
N THR A 12 -11.17 -5.49 -8.68
CA THR A 12 -10.60 -6.77 -9.12
C THR A 12 -9.26 -7.03 -8.41
N SER A 13 -8.80 -8.29 -8.43
CA SER A 13 -7.48 -8.64 -7.87
C SER A 13 -6.34 -7.89 -8.57
N LYS A 14 -6.39 -7.77 -9.90
CA LYS A 14 -5.35 -7.10 -10.68
C LYS A 14 -5.28 -5.60 -10.37
N GLU A 15 -6.44 -4.93 -10.27
CA GLU A 15 -6.49 -3.52 -9.92
C GLU A 15 -5.97 -3.28 -8.50
N ALA A 16 -6.39 -4.10 -7.53
CA ALA A 16 -5.90 -4.00 -6.16
C ALA A 16 -4.37 -4.10 -6.10
N LEU A 17 -3.78 -5.11 -6.74
CA LEU A 17 -2.33 -5.30 -6.76
C LEU A 17 -1.58 -4.13 -7.42
N ASN A 18 -2.10 -3.63 -8.54
CA ASN A 18 -1.52 -2.47 -9.23
C ASN A 18 -1.54 -1.22 -8.34
N LEU A 19 -2.68 -0.93 -7.72
CA LEU A 19 -2.85 0.24 -6.86
C LEU A 19 -2.04 0.12 -5.57
N LEU A 20 -2.00 -1.06 -4.93
CA LEU A 20 -1.17 -1.33 -3.76
C LEU A 20 0.32 -1.19 -4.09
N SER A 21 0.75 -1.57 -5.31
CA SER A 21 2.14 -1.38 -5.75
C SER A 21 2.52 0.09 -5.82
N ILE A 22 1.61 0.97 -6.25
CA ILE A 22 1.82 2.42 -6.23
C ILE A 22 1.91 2.95 -4.79
N ILE A 23 1.10 2.41 -3.87
CA ILE A 23 1.19 2.79 -2.44
C ILE A 23 2.53 2.35 -1.84
N LYS A 24 2.95 1.10 -2.11
CA LYS A 24 4.24 0.57 -1.67
C LYS A 24 5.40 1.43 -2.18
N LEU A 25 5.39 1.80 -3.45
CA LEU A 25 6.35 2.76 -4.00
C LEU A 25 6.30 4.10 -3.26
N GLY A 26 5.10 4.60 -2.93
CA GLY A 26 4.95 5.80 -2.12
C GLY A 26 5.59 5.68 -0.74
N VAL A 27 5.53 4.49 -0.10
CA VAL A 27 6.24 4.21 1.16
C VAL A 27 7.75 4.23 0.92
N ASP A 28 8.24 3.51 -0.10
CA ASP A 28 9.67 3.46 -0.44
C ASP A 28 10.26 4.84 -0.79
N LEU A 29 9.42 5.78 -1.22
CA LEU A 29 9.79 7.18 -1.52
C LEU A 29 9.54 8.15 -0.35
N GLY A 30 9.18 7.67 0.84
CA GLY A 30 8.96 8.51 2.02
C GLY A 30 7.65 9.32 2.02
N ALA A 31 6.71 9.04 1.11
CA ALA A 31 5.37 9.66 1.11
C ALA A 31 4.50 9.19 2.29
N PHE A 32 4.82 8.01 2.83
CA PHE A 32 4.21 7.44 4.02
C PHE A 32 5.31 7.08 5.02
N PRO A 33 5.00 6.99 6.32
CA PRO A 33 5.99 6.54 7.30
C PRO A 33 6.36 5.07 7.07
N GLU A 34 7.62 4.71 7.35
CA GLU A 34 8.16 3.35 7.16
C GLU A 34 7.40 2.27 7.94
N ASP A 35 6.78 2.63 9.09
CA ASP A 35 5.96 1.71 9.89
C ASP A 35 4.72 1.18 9.13
N ARG A 36 4.36 1.80 8.00
CA ARG A 36 3.26 1.40 7.12
C ARG A 36 3.64 0.34 6.09
N ARG A 37 4.93 0.05 5.90
CA ARG A 37 5.40 -0.93 4.90
C ARG A 37 4.79 -2.31 5.12
N LEU A 38 4.90 -2.83 6.35
CA LEU A 38 4.40 -4.16 6.72
C LEU A 38 2.87 -4.27 6.54
N PRO A 39 2.04 -3.34 7.06
CA PRO A 39 0.61 -3.32 6.78
C PRO A 39 0.21 -3.30 5.30
N ILE A 40 1.00 -2.68 4.41
CA ILE A 40 0.75 -2.71 2.96
C ILE A 40 1.12 -4.07 2.37
N ASP A 41 2.23 -4.65 2.80
CA ASP A 41 2.66 -5.98 2.35
C ASP A 41 1.66 -7.07 2.76
N GLU A 42 1.06 -6.97 3.93
CA GLU A 42 -0.04 -7.86 4.37
C GLU A 42 -1.25 -7.76 3.44
N LEU A 43 -1.63 -6.56 2.99
CA LEU A 43 -2.74 -6.38 2.05
C LEU A 43 -2.51 -7.10 0.71
N PHE A 44 -1.27 -7.28 0.26
CA PHE A 44 -0.99 -8.07 -0.95
C PHE A 44 -1.38 -9.54 -0.81
N ILE A 45 -1.33 -10.07 0.41
CA ILE A 45 -1.67 -11.46 0.73
C ILE A 45 -3.17 -11.59 1.02
N ASP A 46 -3.69 -10.73 1.89
CA ASP A 46 -5.08 -10.79 2.36
C ASP A 46 -6.09 -10.57 1.23
N THR A 47 -5.70 -9.82 0.20
CA THR A 47 -6.57 -9.50 -0.95
C THR A 47 -6.57 -10.56 -2.04
N GLN A 48 -5.75 -11.61 -1.91
CA GLN A 48 -5.72 -12.71 -2.88
C GLN A 48 -7.00 -13.54 -2.81
N PRO A 49 -7.50 -14.07 -3.95
CA PRO A 49 -8.75 -14.82 -3.98
C PRO A 49 -8.84 -15.96 -2.96
N ALA A 50 -7.75 -16.71 -2.77
CA ALA A 50 -7.71 -17.83 -1.82
C ALA A 50 -7.79 -17.37 -0.36
N HIS A 51 -7.19 -16.23 -0.01
CA HIS A 51 -7.23 -15.67 1.34
C HIS A 51 -8.60 -15.04 1.64
N LEU A 52 -9.19 -14.36 0.67
CA LEU A 52 -10.58 -13.88 0.76
C LEU A 52 -11.57 -15.04 0.95
N GLN A 53 -11.38 -16.12 0.21
CA GLN A 53 -12.22 -17.31 0.33
C GLN A 53 -12.04 -18.04 1.66
N LYS A 54 -10.83 -18.02 2.24
CA LYS A 54 -10.55 -18.64 3.56
C LYS A 54 -11.03 -17.78 4.73
N SER A 55 -10.93 -16.45 4.60
CA SER A 55 -11.41 -15.51 5.63
C SER A 55 -12.94 -15.44 5.67
N SER A 56 -13.60 -15.69 4.54
CA SER A 56 -15.04 -15.89 4.50
C SER A 56 -15.43 -17.29 4.95
N GLN A 57 -16.46 -17.39 5.80
CA GLN A 57 -17.07 -18.67 6.19
C GLN A 57 -17.97 -19.25 5.09
N GLN A 58 -18.11 -18.57 3.94
CA GLN A 58 -18.99 -18.95 2.85
C GLN A 58 -18.26 -18.90 1.51
N LYS A 59 -18.73 -19.69 0.52
CA LYS A 59 -18.22 -19.62 -0.85
C LYS A 59 -18.60 -18.27 -1.45
N LEU A 60 -17.60 -17.49 -1.83
CA LEU A 60 -17.79 -16.18 -2.45
C LEU A 60 -17.76 -16.32 -3.96
N ASN A 61 -18.74 -15.71 -4.64
CA ASN A 61 -18.70 -15.51 -6.08
C ASN A 61 -17.66 -14.44 -6.48
N ALA A 62 -17.51 -14.14 -7.77
CA ALA A 62 -16.50 -13.18 -8.22
C ALA A 62 -16.75 -11.76 -7.69
N ASP A 63 -18.00 -11.29 -7.75
CA ASP A 63 -18.38 -9.94 -7.34
C ASP A 63 -18.27 -9.76 -5.83
N GLU A 64 -18.71 -10.74 -5.04
CA GLU A 64 -18.58 -10.76 -3.58
C GLU A 64 -17.11 -10.72 -3.14
N ARG A 65 -16.21 -11.40 -3.87
CA ARG A 65 -14.76 -11.30 -3.60
C ARG A 65 -14.24 -9.90 -3.89
N ASP A 66 -14.72 -9.27 -4.95
CA ASP A 66 -14.28 -7.93 -5.35
C ASP A 66 -14.77 -6.86 -4.38
N GLU A 67 -15.98 -7.01 -3.84
CA GLU A 67 -16.52 -6.18 -2.76
C GLU A 67 -15.77 -6.38 -1.44
N LEU A 68 -15.56 -7.63 -1.02
CA LEU A 68 -14.84 -7.95 0.22
C LEU A 68 -13.38 -7.47 0.15
N ARG A 69 -12.73 -7.64 -1.00
CA ARG A 69 -11.38 -7.12 -1.24
C ARG A 69 -11.32 -5.62 -1.01
N ALA A 70 -12.23 -4.90 -1.64
CA ALA A 70 -12.30 -3.46 -1.50
C ALA A 70 -12.57 -3.06 -0.05
N GLN A 71 -13.46 -3.78 0.66
CA GLN A 71 -13.76 -3.53 2.06
C GLN A 71 -12.53 -3.68 2.96
N ILE A 72 -11.79 -4.78 2.85
CA ILE A 72 -10.57 -5.05 3.65
C ILE A 72 -9.53 -3.95 3.42
N ILE A 73 -9.29 -3.58 2.16
CA ILE A 73 -8.34 -2.52 1.81
C ILE A 73 -8.77 -1.18 2.40
N ARG A 74 -10.05 -0.80 2.26
CA ARG A 74 -10.58 0.45 2.81
C ARG A 74 -10.42 0.51 4.32
N ASP A 75 -10.77 -0.55 5.03
CA ASP A 75 -10.70 -0.60 6.49
C ASP A 75 -9.25 -0.51 6.99
N ARG A 76 -8.32 -1.19 6.30
CA ARG A 76 -6.89 -1.11 6.63
C ARG A 76 -6.35 0.29 6.38
N LEU A 77 -6.63 0.89 5.22
CA LEU A 77 -6.12 2.21 4.83
C LEU A 77 -6.78 3.39 5.58
N ARG A 78 -7.96 3.21 6.18
CA ARG A 78 -8.55 4.22 7.07
C ARG A 78 -7.65 4.56 8.26
N LEU A 79 -6.81 3.62 8.68
CA LEU A 79 -5.85 3.80 9.77
C LEU A 79 -4.54 4.46 9.31
N PHE A 80 -4.41 4.78 8.03
CA PHE A 80 -3.17 5.34 7.47
C PHE A 80 -3.26 6.86 7.40
N PRO A 81 -2.12 7.56 7.61
CA PRO A 81 -2.06 8.98 7.33
C PRO A 81 -2.21 9.23 5.82
N LYS A 82 -2.68 10.43 5.47
CA LYS A 82 -2.69 10.87 4.07
C LYS A 82 -1.24 10.93 3.56
N PRO A 83 -0.98 10.58 2.29
CA PRO A 83 0.36 10.68 1.71
C PRO A 83 0.84 12.13 1.74
N ASP A 84 2.11 12.31 2.12
CA ASP A 84 2.80 13.59 2.07
C ASP A 84 3.75 13.62 0.86
N ILE A 85 3.25 14.12 -0.26
CA ILE A 85 4.01 14.16 -1.52
C ILE A 85 5.18 15.16 -1.46
N SER A 86 5.18 16.09 -0.49
CA SER A 86 6.29 17.06 -0.35
C SER A 86 7.60 16.40 0.09
N LYS A 87 7.52 15.21 0.71
CA LYS A 87 8.69 14.44 1.18
C LYS A 87 9.35 13.61 0.09
N VAL A 88 8.58 13.17 -0.90
CA VAL A 88 9.04 12.34 -2.04
C VAL A 88 10.16 13.00 -2.86
N ALA A 89 10.14 14.32 -3.00
CA ALA A 89 11.13 15.05 -3.80
C ALA A 89 12.41 15.42 -3.02
N ARG A 90 12.41 15.32 -1.69
CA ARG A 90 13.52 15.84 -0.85
C ARG A 90 14.61 14.81 -0.57
N GLU A 91 14.29 13.52 -0.54
CA GLU A 91 15.28 12.49 -0.21
C GLU A 91 16.27 12.19 -1.35
N SER A 92 15.92 12.50 -2.60
CA SER A 92 16.87 12.43 -3.72
C SER A 92 17.97 13.51 -3.67
N ALA A 93 17.84 14.54 -2.84
CA ALA A 93 18.81 15.65 -2.75
C ALA A 93 19.84 15.49 -1.60
N ASN A 94 19.66 14.54 -0.68
CA ASN A 94 20.56 14.36 0.47
C ASN A 94 21.65 13.29 0.25
N GLY A 95 21.87 12.86 -0.99
CA GLY A 95 22.89 11.86 -1.37
C GLY A 95 24.29 12.41 -1.67
N SER A 96 24.67 13.58 -1.15
CA SER A 96 26.00 14.15 -1.43
C SER A 96 26.54 15.05 -0.32
N THR A 97 27.13 14.47 0.73
CA THR A 97 28.38 14.96 1.34
C THR A 97 28.98 13.90 2.28
N SER A 98 29.95 13.15 1.78
CA SER A 98 31.01 12.58 2.60
C SER A 98 32.33 12.91 1.91
N GLU A 99 32.85 14.10 2.21
CA GLU A 99 34.22 14.49 1.87
C GLU A 99 35.24 13.76 2.77
N PRO A 100 36.49 13.59 2.30
CA PRO A 100 37.40 12.57 2.78
C PRO A 100 38.08 12.97 4.08
N GLN A 101 38.18 12.02 5.02
CA GLN A 101 39.02 12.17 6.21
C GLN A 101 40.50 12.20 5.80
N THR A 102 41.09 13.39 5.84
CA THR A 102 42.54 13.58 5.90
C THR A 102 43.02 13.08 7.26
N ASN A 103 43.78 11.99 7.29
CA ASN A 103 44.59 11.64 8.46
C ASN A 103 46.01 12.18 8.23
N GLU A 104 46.45 13.01 9.18
CA GLU A 104 47.86 13.33 9.45
C GLU A 104 48.66 12.09 9.88
#